data_AF-X0UT78-F1
#
_entry.id   AF-X0UT78-F1
#
_cell.length_a   1.000
_cell.length_b   1.000
_cell.length_c   1.000
_cell.angle_alpha   90.00
_cell.angle_beta   90.00
_cell.angle_gamma   90.00
#
_symmetry.space_group_name_H-M   'P 1'
#
loop_
_entity.id
_entity.type
_entity.pdbx_description
1 polymer ?
#
loop_
_entity_poly.entity_id
_entity_poly.type
_entity_poly.pdbx_seq_one_letter_code
_entity_poly.pdbx_strand_id
1 'polypeptide(L)'
;IRPSIDYVKFELKRTIGELNEEDEFHVIFYSSGPPVEMPTRRLTLATERNKQLAFEFIDGIVAQGGTDPVEAIKRAFAVGPELIYLLTDGEFDRSVVDLVKQLNTGDKVTVHTIGLIYRGGEEVLKQIAQQNNGNYKFVSEKALLDLARNAAP
;
A
#
# COMPACT_ATOMS: atom_id res chain seq x y z
N ILE A 1 -5.09 3.28 21.41
CA ILE A 1 -4.21 3.10 20.24
C ILE A 1 -4.89 2.05 19.37
N ARG A 2 -5.27 2.37 18.13
CA ARG A 2 -5.82 1.34 17.22
C ARG A 2 -4.67 0.41 16.87
N PRO A 3 -4.65 -0.85 17.36
CA PRO A 3 -3.48 -1.72 17.22
C PRO A 3 -3.09 -1.95 15.75
N SER A 4 -4.02 -1.75 14.82
CA SER A 4 -3.85 -2.08 13.40
C SER A 4 -2.79 -1.28 12.66
N ILE A 5 -2.74 0.05 12.81
CA ILE A 5 -1.91 0.88 11.93
C ILE A 5 -0.42 0.72 12.24
N ASP A 6 -0.05 0.57 13.51
CA ASP A 6 1.35 0.42 13.91
C ASP A 6 1.94 -0.89 13.38
N TYR A 7 1.14 -1.96 13.33
CA TYR A 7 1.57 -3.23 12.71
C TYR A 7 1.67 -3.14 11.19
N VAL A 8 0.74 -2.44 10.54
CA VAL A 8 0.83 -2.21 9.09
C VAL A 8 2.11 -1.44 8.76
N LYS A 9 2.44 -0.41 9.54
CA LYS A 9 3.71 0.32 9.41
C LYS A 9 4.91 -0.59 9.66
N PHE A 10 4.88 -1.41 10.70
CA PHE A 10 5.97 -2.33 11.02
C PHE A 10 6.24 -3.31 9.86
N GLU A 11 5.20 -3.99 9.37
CA GLU A 11 5.34 -4.92 8.25
C GLU A 11 5.78 -4.22 6.97
N LEU A 12 5.27 -3.02 6.69
CA LEU A 12 5.71 -2.22 5.55
C LEU A 12 7.21 -1.90 5.64
N LYS A 13 7.69 -1.47 6.81
CA LYS A 13 9.13 -1.23 7.03
C LYS A 13 9.95 -2.50 6.89
N ARG A 14 9.47 -3.64 7.43
CA ARG A 14 10.13 -4.94 7.27
C ARG A 14 10.28 -5.32 5.79
N THR A 15 9.20 -5.23 5.01
CA THR A 15 9.22 -5.54 3.57
C THR A 15 10.15 -4.61 2.80
N ILE A 16 10.15 -3.30 3.10
CA ILE A 16 11.10 -2.36 2.48
C ILE A 16 12.55 -2.70 2.86
N GLY A 17 12.79 -3.14 4.10
CA GLY A 17 14.10 -3.60 4.56
C GLY A 17 14.65 -4.81 3.79
N GLU A 18 13.74 -5.68 3.32
CA GLU A 18 14.05 -6.90 2.56
C GLU A 18 14.31 -6.67 1.07
N LEU A 19 14.06 -5.47 0.54
CA LEU A 19 14.36 -5.11 -0.85
C LEU A 19 15.87 -5.15 -1.13
N ASN A 20 16.25 -5.59 -2.33
CA ASN A 20 17.63 -5.52 -2.79
C ASN A 20 17.98 -4.08 -3.20
N GLU A 21 19.25 -3.71 -3.17
CA GLU A 21 19.66 -2.33 -3.51
C GLU A 21 19.29 -1.89 -4.94
N GLU A 22 19.12 -2.86 -5.85
CA GLU A 22 18.72 -2.66 -7.25
C GLU A 22 17.20 -2.44 -7.41
N ASP A 23 16.40 -2.81 -6.42
CA ASP A 23 14.95 -2.58 -6.44
C ASP A 23 14.66 -1.10 -6.23
N GLU A 24 13.69 -0.55 -6.96
CA GLU A 24 13.19 0.80 -6.72
C GLU A 24 11.82 0.78 -6.05
N PHE A 25 11.60 1.71 -5.12
CA PHE A 25 10.33 1.78 -4.40
C PHE A 25 9.91 3.22 -4.12
N HIS A 26 8.62 3.39 -3.83
CA HIS A 26 8.02 4.65 -3.39
C HIS A 26 6.81 4.34 -2.53
N VAL A 27 6.57 5.13 -1.48
CA VAL A 27 5.49 4.91 -0.51
C VAL A 27 4.52 6.09 -0.52
N ILE A 28 3.22 5.78 -0.62
CA ILE A 28 2.11 6.74 -0.62
C ILE A 28 1.06 6.28 0.39
N PHE A 29 0.70 7.15 1.33
CA PHE A 29 -0.42 6.98 2.25
C PHE A 29 -1.59 7.85 1.81
N TYR A 30 -2.81 7.38 2.10
CA TYR A 30 -4.05 8.08 1.75
C TYR A 30 -5.09 7.96 2.88
N SER A 31 -6.01 8.92 2.90
CA SER A 31 -7.12 9.01 3.85
C SER A 31 -8.23 9.84 3.18
N SER A 32 -8.93 10.73 3.88
CA SER A 32 -9.90 11.66 3.27
C SER A 32 -9.28 12.91 2.64
N GLY A 33 -7.99 13.19 2.89
CA GLY A 33 -7.27 14.34 2.35
C GLY A 33 -6.32 13.99 1.20
N PRO A 34 -5.52 14.97 0.72
CA PRO A 34 -4.48 14.74 -0.27
C PRO A 34 -3.54 13.60 0.14
N PRO A 35 -3.06 12.77 -0.81
CA PRO A 35 -2.12 11.71 -0.50
C PRO A 35 -0.83 12.29 0.08
N VAL A 36 -0.28 11.59 1.07
CA VAL A 36 1.00 11.91 1.70
C VAL A 36 2.01 10.89 1.19
N GLU A 37 3.09 11.35 0.57
CA GLU A 37 4.07 10.49 -0.08
C GLU A 37 5.50 10.80 0.36
N MET A 38 6.43 9.89 0.10
CA MET A 38 7.85 10.15 0.35
C MET A 38 8.30 11.45 -0.35
N PRO A 39 9.14 12.29 0.29
CA PRO A 39 9.55 13.59 -0.26
C PRO A 39 10.25 13.52 -1.62
N THR A 40 10.80 12.35 -1.99
CA THR A 40 11.44 12.10 -3.28
C THR A 40 10.48 12.23 -4.46
N ARG A 41 9.18 11.96 -4.25
CA ARG A 41 8.10 11.99 -5.25
C ARG A 41 8.40 11.15 -6.51
N ARG A 42 9.18 10.09 -6.37
CA ARG A 42 9.53 9.16 -7.45
C ARG A 42 10.03 7.85 -6.85
N LEU A 43 10.08 6.82 -7.69
CA LEU A 43 10.79 5.59 -7.39
C LEU A 43 12.26 5.89 -7.09
N THR A 44 12.79 5.26 -6.04
CA THR A 44 14.19 5.38 -5.65
C THR A 44 14.76 4.02 -5.29
N LEU A 45 16.01 3.77 -5.68
CA LEU A 45 16.77 2.57 -5.29
C LEU A 45 16.70 2.30 -3.80
N ALA A 46 16.52 1.05 -3.41
CA ALA A 46 16.45 0.59 -2.02
C ALA A 46 17.84 0.47 -1.37
N THR A 47 18.67 1.51 -1.53
CA THR A 47 19.89 1.68 -0.72
C THR A 47 19.54 1.79 0.75
N GLU A 48 20.46 1.40 1.63
CA GLU A 48 20.27 1.50 3.09
C GLU A 48 19.87 2.93 3.54
N ARG A 49 20.43 3.96 2.89
CA ARG A 49 20.06 5.36 3.13
C ARG A 49 18.60 5.64 2.77
N ASN A 50 18.14 5.19 1.60
CA ASN A 50 16.77 5.45 1.15
C ASN A 50 15.75 4.63 1.94
N LYS A 51 16.08 3.40 2.35
CA LYS A 51 15.28 2.60 3.28
C LYS A 51 15.10 3.32 4.61
N GLN A 52 16.18 3.87 5.18
CA GLN A 52 16.12 4.63 6.43
C GLN A 52 15.23 5.88 6.31
N LEU A 53 15.34 6.63 5.22
CA LEU A 53 14.45 7.78 4.95
C LEU A 53 12.98 7.38 4.81
N ALA A 54 12.70 6.22 4.20
CA ALA A 54 11.36 5.68 4.11
C ALA A 54 10.82 5.26 5.49
N PHE A 55 11.66 4.69 6.35
CA PHE A 55 11.27 4.33 7.72
C PHE A 55 10.87 5.57 8.53
N GLU A 56 11.67 6.63 8.47
CA GLU A 56 11.37 7.91 9.12
C GLU A 56 10.06 8.52 8.59
N PHE A 57 9.85 8.47 7.28
CA PHE A 57 8.60 8.90 6.66
C PHE A 57 7.40 8.10 7.17
N ILE A 58 7.49 6.76 7.18
CA ILE A 58 6.42 5.86 7.65
C ILE A 58 6.11 6.10 9.12
N ASP A 59 7.13 6.29 9.95
CA ASP A 59 6.96 6.56 11.39
C ASP A 59 6.22 7.88 11.63
N GLY A 60 6.46 8.90 10.81
CA GLY A 60 5.77 10.19 10.88
C GLY A 60 4.29 10.18 10.49
N ILE A 61 3.77 9.12 9.86
CA ILE A 61 2.36 9.08 9.42
C ILE A 61 1.40 8.96 10.60
N VAL A 62 0.36 9.79 10.65
CA VAL A 62 -0.73 9.64 11.63
C VAL A 62 -1.99 9.26 10.88
N ALA A 63 -2.62 8.16 11.29
CA ALA A 63 -3.89 7.74 10.70
C ALA A 63 -4.96 8.82 10.93
N GLN A 64 -5.60 9.25 9.86
CA GLN A 64 -6.72 10.19 9.88
C GLN A 64 -7.99 9.48 9.41
N GLY A 65 -9.15 9.98 9.82
CA GLY A 65 -10.44 9.38 9.46
C GLY A 65 -10.75 9.49 7.97
N GLY A 66 -11.60 8.58 7.48
CA GLY A 66 -12.05 8.52 6.08
C GLY A 66 -11.08 7.80 5.15
N THR A 67 -11.56 7.49 3.95
CA THR A 67 -10.85 6.68 2.96
C THR A 67 -11.24 7.14 1.56
N ASP A 68 -10.34 7.87 0.89
CA ASP A 68 -10.44 8.18 -0.53
C ASP A 68 -9.12 7.76 -1.21
N PRO A 69 -9.13 6.66 -1.99
CA PRO A 69 -7.92 6.17 -2.65
C PRO A 69 -7.64 6.85 -4.00
N VAL A 70 -8.56 7.67 -4.53
CA VAL A 70 -8.54 8.07 -5.96
C VAL A 70 -7.27 8.81 -6.34
N GLU A 71 -6.94 9.87 -5.60
CA GLU A 71 -5.75 10.68 -5.90
C GLU A 71 -4.45 9.94 -5.60
N ALA A 72 -4.45 9.05 -4.61
CA ALA A 72 -3.30 8.20 -4.28
C ALA A 72 -3.01 7.17 -5.38
N ILE A 73 -4.05 6.55 -5.93
CA ILE A 73 -3.93 5.60 -7.05
C ILE A 73 -3.41 6.34 -8.29
N LYS A 74 -3.99 7.48 -8.67
CA LYS A 74 -3.48 8.30 -9.78
C LYS A 74 -2.00 8.64 -9.57
N ARG A 75 -1.64 9.02 -8.34
CA ARG A 75 -0.26 9.36 -7.98
C ARG A 75 0.68 8.16 -8.08
N ALA A 76 0.24 6.97 -7.66
CA ALA A 76 0.99 5.72 -7.75
C ALA A 76 1.27 5.34 -9.20
N PHE A 77 0.30 5.44 -10.10
CA PHE A 77 0.55 5.20 -11.53
C PHE A 77 1.48 6.27 -12.13
N ALA A 78 1.37 7.53 -11.70
CA ALA A 78 2.19 8.61 -12.22
C ALA A 78 3.69 8.52 -11.85
N VAL A 79 4.10 7.73 -10.85
CA VAL A 79 5.54 7.45 -10.62
C VAL A 79 6.13 6.43 -11.60
N GLY A 80 5.31 5.86 -12.50
CA GLY A 80 5.74 4.87 -13.49
C GLY A 80 6.19 3.52 -12.92
N PRO A 81 5.43 2.88 -12.01
CA PRO A 81 5.82 1.61 -11.42
C PRO A 81 5.57 0.43 -12.36
N GLU A 82 6.30 -0.65 -12.17
CA GLU A 82 5.94 -1.96 -12.75
C GLU A 82 5.00 -2.75 -11.83
N LEU A 83 5.00 -2.44 -10.53
CA LEU A 83 4.25 -3.14 -9.50
C LEU A 83 3.66 -2.18 -8.46
N ILE A 84 2.39 -2.38 -8.12
CA ILE A 84 1.68 -1.65 -7.05
C ILE A 84 1.12 -2.65 -6.04
N TYR A 85 1.35 -2.40 -4.75
CA TYR A 85 0.63 -3.04 -3.65
C TYR A 85 -0.36 -2.03 -3.03
N LEU A 86 -1.66 -2.29 -3.18
CA LEU A 86 -2.74 -1.45 -2.65
C LEU A 86 -3.31 -2.07 -1.36
N LEU A 87 -3.10 -1.41 -0.23
CA LEU A 87 -3.49 -1.87 1.10
C LEU A 87 -4.65 -1.02 1.63
N THR A 88 -5.71 -1.63 2.15
CA THR A 88 -6.84 -0.91 2.78
C THR A 88 -7.50 -1.74 3.88
N ASP A 89 -7.97 -1.09 4.95
CA ASP A 89 -8.89 -1.66 5.95
C ASP A 89 -10.36 -1.27 5.71
N GLY A 90 -10.62 -0.42 4.70
CA GLY A 90 -11.93 0.13 4.37
C GLY A 90 -12.52 -0.40 3.07
N GLU A 91 -13.73 0.07 2.77
CA GLU A 91 -14.45 -0.23 1.54
C GLU A 91 -14.04 0.75 0.43
N PHE A 92 -14.02 0.26 -0.80
CA PHE A 92 -13.84 1.07 -2.00
C PHE A 92 -15.12 1.08 -2.81
N ASP A 93 -15.42 2.24 -3.42
CA ASP A 93 -16.44 2.30 -4.46
C ASP A 93 -16.01 1.47 -5.67
N ARG A 94 -16.99 0.90 -6.39
CA ARG A 94 -16.73 0.16 -7.63
C ARG A 94 -16.04 1.01 -8.70
N SER A 95 -16.23 2.34 -8.67
CA SER A 95 -15.55 3.27 -9.57
C SER A 95 -14.03 3.21 -9.49
N VAL A 96 -13.47 2.70 -8.38
CA VAL A 96 -12.02 2.49 -8.23
C VAL A 96 -11.51 1.42 -9.20
N VAL A 97 -12.32 0.40 -9.51
CA VAL A 97 -11.98 -0.63 -10.52
C VAL A 97 -11.78 0.02 -11.88
N ASP A 98 -12.73 0.85 -12.31
CA ASP A 98 -12.68 1.54 -13.59
C ASP A 98 -11.51 2.53 -13.66
N LEU A 99 -11.24 3.23 -12.56
CA LEU A 99 -10.08 4.12 -12.45
C LEU A 99 -8.76 3.36 -12.66
N VAL A 100 -8.55 2.24 -11.96
CA VAL A 100 -7.32 1.45 -12.09
C VAL A 100 -7.18 0.92 -13.52
N LYS A 101 -8.27 0.41 -14.10
CA LYS A 101 -8.28 -0.06 -15.48
C LYS A 101 -7.94 1.04 -16.49
N GLN A 102 -8.46 2.25 -16.29
CA GLN A 102 -8.14 3.40 -17.14
C GLN A 102 -6.65 3.78 -17.03
N LEU A 103 -6.10 3.79 -15.81
CA LEU A 103 -4.71 4.17 -15.57
C LEU A 103 -3.72 3.11 -16.08
N ASN A 104 -4.04 1.83 -15.97
CA ASN A 104 -3.20 0.73 -16.42
C ASN A 104 -3.39 0.41 -17.91
N THR A 105 -3.42 1.44 -18.76
CA THR A 105 -3.60 1.24 -20.20
C THR A 105 -2.44 0.40 -20.77
N GLY A 106 -2.78 -0.74 -21.38
CA GLY A 106 -1.80 -1.68 -21.93
C GLY A 106 -1.26 -2.70 -20.94
N ASP A 107 -1.90 -2.83 -19.76
CA ASP A 107 -1.69 -3.91 -18.76
C ASP A 107 -0.24 -4.10 -18.32
N LYS A 108 0.52 -3.00 -18.25
CA LYS A 108 1.96 -3.01 -17.95
C LYS A 108 2.26 -3.08 -16.47
N VAL A 109 1.36 -2.59 -15.62
CA VAL A 109 1.54 -2.54 -14.17
C VAL A 109 0.83 -3.72 -13.53
N THR A 110 1.53 -4.48 -12.70
CA THR A 110 0.89 -5.50 -11.86
C THR A 110 0.33 -4.84 -10.59
N VAL A 111 -0.94 -5.10 -10.24
CA VAL A 111 -1.56 -4.50 -9.05
C VAL A 111 -2.00 -5.60 -8.08
N HIS A 112 -1.25 -5.79 -7.00
CA HIS A 112 -1.69 -6.60 -5.86
C HIS A 112 -2.57 -5.78 -4.92
N THR A 113 -3.55 -6.44 -4.32
CA THR A 113 -4.42 -5.81 -3.32
C THR A 113 -4.39 -6.58 -2.00
N ILE A 114 -4.43 -5.85 -0.89
CA ILE A 114 -4.41 -6.41 0.46
C ILE A 114 -5.54 -5.78 1.26
N GLY A 115 -6.52 -6.60 1.66
CA GLY A 115 -7.59 -6.21 2.57
C GLY A 115 -7.21 -6.50 4.01
N LEU A 116 -7.30 -5.51 4.89
CA LEU A 116 -6.93 -5.59 6.30
C LEU A 116 -8.17 -5.60 7.18
N ILE A 117 -8.25 -6.52 8.15
CA ILE A 117 -9.22 -6.56 9.25
C ILE A 117 -10.67 -6.83 8.80
N TYR A 118 -11.22 -5.96 7.96
CA TYR A 118 -12.60 -6.01 7.46
C TYR A 118 -12.65 -6.46 6.00
N ARG A 119 -13.74 -7.14 5.63
CA ARG A 119 -13.96 -7.69 4.29
C ARG A 119 -14.92 -6.88 3.43
N GLY A 120 -15.38 -5.72 3.89
CA GLY A 120 -16.40 -4.93 3.19
C GLY A 120 -16.03 -4.56 1.74
N GLY A 121 -14.75 -4.28 1.49
CA GLY A 121 -14.22 -3.97 0.15
C GLY A 121 -13.66 -5.17 -0.63
N GLU A 122 -13.79 -6.39 -0.13
CA GLU A 122 -13.04 -7.56 -0.65
C GLU A 122 -13.29 -7.84 -2.13
N GLU A 123 -14.54 -7.77 -2.59
CA GLU A 123 -14.87 -8.06 -3.99
C GLU A 123 -14.28 -7.02 -4.95
N VAL A 124 -14.26 -5.75 -4.57
CA VAL A 124 -13.60 -4.68 -5.35
C VAL A 124 -12.08 -4.91 -5.40
N LEU A 125 -11.47 -5.27 -4.26
CA LEU A 125 -10.03 -5.55 -4.19
C LEU A 125 -9.62 -6.77 -5.05
N LYS A 126 -10.41 -7.84 -5.00
CA LYS A 126 -10.21 -9.02 -5.86
C LYS A 126 -10.32 -8.65 -7.33
N GLN A 127 -11.34 -7.87 -7.69
CA GLN A 127 -11.56 -7.46 -9.07
C GLN A 127 -10.41 -6.60 -9.60
N ILE A 128 -9.90 -5.66 -8.80
CA ILE A 128 -8.71 -4.87 -9.13
C ILE A 128 -7.51 -5.79 -9.38
N ALA A 129 -7.22 -6.71 -8.45
CA ALA A 129 -6.08 -7.61 -8.60
C ALA A 129 -6.18 -8.49 -9.85
N GLN A 130 -7.34 -9.14 -10.04
CA GLN A 130 -7.58 -10.05 -11.17
C GLN A 130 -7.46 -9.34 -12.53
N GLN A 131 -7.92 -8.10 -12.64
CA GLN A 131 -7.85 -7.34 -13.90
C GLN A 131 -6.46 -6.79 -14.21
N ASN A 132 -5.52 -6.84 -13.26
CA ASN A 132 -4.21 -6.19 -13.38
C ASN A 132 -3.08 -7.18 -13.03
N ASN A 133 -3.22 -8.45 -13.45
CA ASN A 133 -2.22 -9.53 -13.28
C ASN A 133 -1.74 -9.77 -11.85
N GLY A 134 -2.53 -9.32 -10.86
CA GLY A 134 -2.17 -9.34 -9.46
C GLY A 134 -2.90 -10.42 -8.67
N ASN A 135 -2.70 -10.35 -7.36
CA ASN A 135 -3.27 -11.26 -6.37
C ASN A 135 -3.89 -10.44 -5.25
N TYR A 136 -5.00 -10.94 -4.72
CA TYR A 136 -5.63 -10.42 -3.52
C TYR A 136 -5.19 -11.25 -2.30
N LYS A 137 -4.90 -10.56 -1.19
CA LYS A 137 -4.67 -11.19 0.12
C LYS A 137 -5.53 -10.53 1.20
N PHE A 138 -6.19 -11.34 2.01
CA PHE A 138 -6.83 -10.87 3.23
C PHE A 138 -5.92 -11.08 4.44
N VAL A 139 -5.78 -10.07 5.30
CA VAL A 139 -5.06 -10.16 6.57
C VAL A 139 -6.02 -9.79 7.69
N SER A 140 -6.41 -10.79 8.48
CA SER A 140 -7.28 -10.58 9.65
C SER A 140 -6.58 -9.83 10.78
N GLU A 141 -7.35 -9.22 11.69
CA GLU A 141 -6.80 -8.63 12.92
C GLU A 141 -6.00 -9.65 13.73
N LYS A 142 -6.50 -10.89 13.87
CA LYS A 142 -5.75 -11.97 14.52
C LYS A 142 -4.39 -12.20 13.86
N ALA A 143 -4.34 -12.23 12.52
CA ALA A 143 -3.09 -12.40 11.80
C ALA A 143 -2.10 -11.25 12.06
N LEU A 144 -2.58 -10.00 12.13
CA LEU A 144 -1.75 -8.85 12.51
C LEU A 144 -1.22 -8.99 13.95
N LEU A 145 -2.07 -9.42 14.89
CA LEU A 145 -1.67 -9.65 16.28
C LEU A 145 -0.74 -10.85 16.47
N ASP A 146 -0.81 -11.86 15.60
CA ASP A 146 0.11 -13.01 15.64
C ASP A 146 1.48 -12.61 15.09
N LEU A 147 1.52 -11.83 14.00
CA LEU A 147 2.76 -11.23 13.48
C LEU A 147 3.43 -10.36 14.54
N ALA A 148 2.65 -9.51 15.20
CA ALA A 148 3.09 -8.67 16.30
C ALA A 148 3.81 -9.44 17.42
N ARG A 149 3.22 -10.56 17.83
CA ARG A 149 3.75 -11.40 18.91
C ARG A 149 5.04 -12.09 18.53
N ASN A 150 5.18 -12.49 17.27
CA ASN A 150 6.37 -13.16 16.76
C ASN A 150 7.52 -12.19 16.44
N ALA A 151 7.22 -10.89 16.28
CA ALA A 151 8.19 -9.84 16.06
C ALA A 151 8.73 -9.21 17.35
N ALA A 152 8.12 -9.51 18.51
CA ALA A 152 8.65 -9.11 19.80
C ALA A 152 9.87 -9.98 20.17
N PRO A 153 10.98 -9.37 20.64
CA PRO A 153 12.20 -10.09 21.00
C PRO A 153 12.01 -11.05 22.19
#